data_AF-A0A1F6Z304-F1
#
_entry.id   AF-A0A1F6Z304-F1
#
_cell.length_a   1.000
_cell.length_b   1.000
_cell.length_c   1.000
_cell.angle_alpha   90.00
_cell.angle_beta   90.00
_cell.angle_gamma   90.00
#
_symmetry.space_group_name_H-M   'P 1'
#
loop_
_entity.id
_entity.type
_entity.pdbx_description
1 polymer ?
#
loop_
_entity_poly.entity_id
_entity_poly.type
_entity_poly.pdbx_seq_one_letter_code
_entity_poly.pdbx_strand_id
1 'polypeptide(L)'
;MRNKFYDKRGFLLGSETLKIIIAVICIVFLIFLLFALYYSLTGQEKIKQAEASMTNLISSEIIRINNDGEYNAQGIHIPNPSEWYIFSFVGEEKRPNLCAGKNCVCICEEALFDIFGGNWQIKRCDEKGSCRTISNLKKFDRIKIEKNGINILIEKINNEIEIRKK
;
A
#
# COMPACT_ATOMS: atom_id res chain seq x y z
N MET A 1 -37.38 55.78 -14.91
CA MET A 1 -36.28 55.11 -14.17
C MET A 1 -36.90 54.22 -13.10
N ARG A 2 -36.49 52.94 -12.97
CA ARG A 2 -36.99 52.04 -11.92
C ARG A 2 -35.91 51.85 -10.85
N ASN A 3 -36.09 52.46 -9.68
CA ASN A 3 -35.18 52.28 -8.56
C ASN A 3 -35.39 50.91 -7.91
N LYS A 4 -34.30 50.15 -7.79
CA LYS A 4 -34.29 48.81 -7.18
C LYS A 4 -33.98 48.96 -5.68
N PHE A 5 -35.02 48.95 -4.85
CA PHE A 5 -34.85 48.97 -3.39
C PHE A 5 -34.17 47.68 -2.93
N TYR A 6 -32.95 47.79 -2.40
CA TYR A 6 -32.28 46.70 -1.68
C TYR A 6 -32.67 46.78 -0.21
N ASP A 7 -33.43 45.80 0.27
CA ASP A 7 -33.87 45.76 1.67
C ASP A 7 -32.71 45.28 2.59
N LYS A 8 -32.14 46.20 3.39
CA LYS A 8 -30.94 45.95 4.21
C LYS A 8 -31.27 45.56 5.67
N ARG A 9 -32.12 44.55 5.87
CA ARG A 9 -32.57 44.13 7.23
C ARG A 9 -31.77 43.01 7.89
N GLY A 10 -30.64 42.58 7.31
CA GLY A 10 -29.82 41.48 7.82
C GLY A 10 -28.59 41.87 8.66
N PHE A 11 -28.38 43.15 8.97
CA PHE A 11 -27.07 43.62 9.45
C PHE A 11 -26.80 43.40 10.95
N LEU A 12 -27.82 43.42 11.81
CA LEU A 12 -27.64 43.50 13.27
C LEU A 12 -27.45 42.16 14.00
N LEU A 13 -27.76 41.04 13.36
CA LEU A 13 -27.45 39.69 13.87
C LEU A 13 -26.23 39.08 13.17
N GLY A 14 -25.76 39.69 12.07
CA GLY A 14 -24.69 39.13 11.24
C GLY A 14 -23.34 39.07 11.94
N SER A 15 -22.98 40.04 12.79
CA SER A 15 -21.63 40.13 13.37
C SER A 15 -21.28 38.97 14.31
N GLU A 16 -22.22 38.56 15.17
CA GLU A 16 -22.00 37.47 16.12
C GLU A 16 -22.21 36.10 15.46
N THR A 17 -23.23 35.93 14.62
CA THR A 17 -23.44 34.69 13.88
C THR A 17 -22.29 34.38 12.91
N LEU A 18 -21.68 35.40 12.28
CA LEU A 18 -20.52 35.22 11.40
C LEU A 18 -19.30 34.67 12.15
N LYS A 19 -19.03 35.13 13.39
CA LYS A 19 -17.95 34.58 14.23
C LYS A 19 -18.16 33.08 14.49
N ILE A 20 -19.40 32.68 14.80
CA ILE A 20 -19.76 31.28 15.04
C ILE A 20 -19.56 30.44 13.77
N ILE A 21 -20.01 30.92 12.60
CA ILE A 21 -19.84 30.24 11.31
C ILE A 21 -18.35 30.05 10.99
N ILE A 22 -17.54 31.10 11.15
CA ILE A 22 -16.08 31.02 10.93
C ILE A 22 -15.44 30.01 11.89
N ALA A 23 -15.80 30.03 13.17
CA ALA A 23 -15.28 29.08 14.15
C ALA A 23 -15.62 27.62 13.78
N VAL A 24 -16.84 27.34 13.33
CA VAL A 24 -17.25 26.00 12.87
C VAL A 24 -16.47 25.56 11.64
N ILE A 25 -16.27 26.44 10.65
CA ILE A 25 -15.47 26.14 9.45
C ILE A 25 -14.01 25.84 9.84
N CYS A 26 -13.42 26.62 10.75
CA CYS A 26 -12.08 26.36 11.28
C CYS A 26 -11.98 24.99 11.97
N ILE A 27 -12.97 24.60 12.78
CA ILE A 27 -12.99 23.29 13.46
C ILE A 27 -13.07 22.15 12.42
N VAL A 28 -13.95 22.24 11.43
CA VAL A 28 -14.06 21.23 10.37
C VAL A 28 -12.75 21.12 9.56
N PHE A 29 -12.13 22.25 9.24
CA PHE A 29 -10.84 22.28 8.54
C PHE A 29 -9.71 21.64 9.38
N LEU A 30 -9.64 21.93 10.68
CA LEU A 30 -8.66 21.33 11.59
C LEU A 30 -8.84 19.81 11.72
N ILE A 31 -10.09 19.33 11.81
CA ILE A 31 -10.39 17.88 11.84
C ILE A 31 -9.93 17.23 10.53
N PHE A 32 -10.28 17.81 9.37
CA PHE A 32 -9.84 17.31 8.06
C PHE A 32 -8.31 17.27 7.92
N LEU A 33 -7.63 18.34 8.34
CA LEU A 33 -6.16 18.43 8.31
C LEU A 33 -5.50 17.40 9.24
N LEU A 34 -6.08 17.14 10.41
CA LEU A 34 -5.58 16.12 11.34
C LEU A 34 -5.72 14.71 10.76
N PHE A 35 -6.85 14.38 10.11
CA PHE A 35 -6.99 13.13 9.36
C PHE A 35 -5.98 13.03 8.21
N ALA A 36 -5.80 14.10 7.42
CA ALA A 36 -4.85 14.11 6.31
C ALA A 36 -3.40 13.88 6.77
N LEU A 37 -2.98 14.52 7.88
CA LEU A 37 -1.66 14.30 8.48
C LEU A 37 -1.52 12.87 9.03
N TYR A 38 -2.53 12.35 9.74
CA TYR A 38 -2.52 11.00 10.27
C TYR A 38 -2.35 9.93 9.18
N TYR A 39 -3.12 10.02 8.09
CA TYR A 39 -2.99 9.12 6.94
C TYR A 39 -1.67 9.29 6.17
N SER A 40 -1.12 10.51 6.12
CA SER A 40 0.19 10.76 5.50
C SER A 40 1.33 10.08 6.27
N LEU A 41 1.34 10.23 7.61
CA LEU A 41 2.38 9.65 8.47
C LEU A 41 2.30 8.12 8.50
N THR A 42 1.13 7.56 8.79
CA THR A 42 0.91 6.10 8.85
C THR A 42 1.15 5.42 7.50
N GLY A 43 0.80 6.09 6.38
CA GLY A 43 1.08 5.59 5.03
C GLY A 43 2.57 5.48 4.72
N GLN A 44 3.36 6.50 5.05
CA GLN A 44 4.82 6.46 4.84
C GLN A 44 5.51 5.41 5.71
N GLU A 45 5.06 5.24 6.96
CA GLU A 45 5.62 4.23 7.85
C GLU A 45 5.40 2.81 7.31
N LYS A 46 4.18 2.49 6.90
CA LYS A 46 3.86 1.17 6.30
C LYS A 46 4.66 0.88 5.02
N ILE A 47 4.88 1.89 4.17
CA ILE A 47 5.73 1.75 2.96
C ILE A 47 7.18 1.45 3.36
N LYS A 48 7.73 2.15 4.36
CA LYS A 48 9.09 1.87 4.88
C LYS A 48 9.18 0.48 5.52
N GLN A 49 8.15 0.03 6.22
CA GLN A 49 8.08 -1.33 6.77
C GLN A 49 8.04 -2.38 5.64
N ALA A 50 7.26 -2.14 4.57
CA ALA A 50 7.25 -3.02 3.39
C ALA A 50 8.63 -3.09 2.72
N GLU A 51 9.30 -1.94 2.53
CA GLU A 51 10.64 -1.89 1.93
C GLU A 51 11.71 -2.57 2.80
N ALA A 52 11.64 -2.38 4.13
CA ALA A 52 12.52 -3.05 5.08
C ALA A 52 12.32 -4.57 5.08
N SER A 53 11.08 -5.05 5.13
CA SER A 53 10.78 -6.48 5.05
C SER A 53 11.15 -7.09 3.70
N MET A 54 10.89 -6.37 2.61
CA MET A 54 11.26 -6.80 1.26
C MET A 54 12.78 -6.90 1.09
N THR A 55 13.55 -5.94 1.62
CA THR A 55 15.01 -5.87 1.45
C THR A 55 15.74 -6.78 2.44
N ASN A 56 15.36 -6.76 3.72
CA ASN A 56 16.09 -7.44 4.80
C ASN A 56 15.68 -8.90 5.00
N LEU A 57 14.47 -9.29 4.57
CA LEU A 57 13.94 -10.65 4.76
C LEU A 57 13.79 -11.41 3.43
N ILE A 58 13.02 -10.85 2.49
CA ILE A 58 12.73 -11.55 1.21
C ILE A 58 13.96 -11.55 0.29
N SER A 59 14.58 -10.40 0.07
CA SER A 59 15.71 -10.28 -0.86
C SER A 59 16.97 -10.98 -0.34
N SER A 60 17.24 -10.90 0.96
CA SER A 60 18.38 -11.56 1.60
C SER A 60 18.29 -13.08 1.49
N GLU A 61 17.13 -13.67 1.77
CA GLU A 61 16.95 -15.12 1.64
C GLU A 61 17.02 -15.59 0.19
N ILE A 62 16.44 -14.83 -0.75
CA ILE A 62 16.53 -15.16 -2.17
C ILE A 62 17.98 -15.11 -2.66
N ILE A 63 18.83 -14.22 -2.13
CA ILE A 63 20.27 -14.21 -2.41
C ILE A 63 20.94 -15.47 -1.81
N ARG A 64 20.64 -15.84 -0.56
CA ARG A 64 21.17 -17.06 0.09
C ARG A 64 20.80 -18.32 -0.71
N ILE A 65 19.53 -18.48 -1.05
CA ILE A 65 18.99 -19.60 -1.83
C ILE A 65 19.63 -19.71 -3.22
N ASN A 66 19.93 -18.59 -3.87
CA ASN A 66 20.59 -18.60 -5.18
C ASN A 66 22.09 -18.95 -5.09
N ASN A 67 22.74 -18.65 -3.96
CA ASN A 67 24.16 -18.93 -3.76
C ASN A 67 24.44 -20.37 -3.27
N ASP A 68 23.65 -20.89 -2.32
CA ASP A 68 23.91 -22.19 -1.66
C ASP A 68 23.44 -23.43 -2.45
N GLY A 69 22.80 -23.25 -3.60
CA GLY A 69 22.46 -24.32 -4.55
C GLY A 69 21.29 -25.22 -4.14
N GLU A 70 21.27 -25.70 -2.90
CA GLU A 70 20.32 -26.66 -2.34
C GLU A 70 19.95 -26.29 -0.88
N TYR A 71 19.32 -25.12 -0.72
CA TYR A 71 18.97 -24.55 0.59
C TYR A 71 17.59 -25.00 1.07
N ASN A 72 17.54 -25.70 2.22
CA ASN A 72 16.29 -26.02 2.92
C ASN A 72 15.74 -24.76 3.62
N ALA A 73 14.49 -24.40 3.32
CA ALA A 73 13.92 -23.13 3.74
C ALA A 73 13.85 -22.95 5.26
N GLN A 74 14.48 -21.87 5.73
CA GLN A 74 14.16 -21.31 7.04
C GLN A 74 12.83 -20.54 6.90
N GLY A 75 11.88 -20.82 7.81
CA GLY A 75 10.60 -20.12 7.82
C GLY A 75 10.82 -18.67 8.25
N ILE A 76 10.58 -17.72 7.36
CA ILE A 76 10.78 -16.29 7.59
C ILE A 76 9.53 -15.70 8.20
N HIS A 77 9.68 -15.07 9.36
CA HIS A 77 8.63 -14.24 9.94
C HIS A 77 8.68 -12.83 9.34
N ILE A 78 7.63 -12.44 8.61
CA ILE A 78 7.39 -11.07 8.17
C ILE A 78 6.41 -10.44 9.18
N PRO A 79 6.88 -9.59 10.12
CA PRO A 79 6.01 -9.02 11.15
C PRO A 79 5.10 -7.91 10.62
N ASN A 80 5.52 -7.23 9.55
CA ASN A 80 4.91 -5.98 9.06
C ASN A 80 5.10 -5.83 7.54
N PRO A 81 4.33 -4.95 6.87
CA PRO A 81 3.20 -4.19 7.41
C PRO A 81 1.92 -5.04 7.57
N SER A 82 1.22 -4.84 8.68
CA SER A 82 -0.06 -5.51 8.98
C SER A 82 -1.16 -5.17 7.96
N GLU A 83 -1.98 -6.18 7.65
CA GLU A 83 -3.14 -6.10 6.73
C GLU A 83 -2.79 -5.80 5.26
N TRP A 84 -1.51 -5.92 4.89
CA TRP A 84 -1.04 -5.86 3.51
C TRP A 84 -0.97 -7.27 2.90
N TYR A 85 -0.71 -7.34 1.59
CA TYR A 85 -0.63 -8.59 0.85
C TYR A 85 0.67 -8.67 0.05
N ILE A 86 1.19 -9.89 -0.05
CA ILE A 86 2.30 -10.26 -0.91
C ILE A 86 1.72 -10.81 -2.22
N PHE A 87 2.05 -10.18 -3.34
CA PHE A 87 1.63 -10.57 -4.68
C PHE A 87 2.80 -11.10 -5.50
N SER A 88 2.52 -12.10 -6.33
CA SER A 88 3.43 -12.53 -7.40
C SER A 88 2.95 -11.97 -8.74
N PHE A 89 3.87 -11.44 -9.53
CA PHE A 89 3.62 -11.02 -10.91
C PHE A 89 4.58 -11.79 -11.82
N VAL A 90 4.05 -12.74 -12.58
CA VAL A 90 4.80 -13.75 -13.36
C VAL A 90 4.21 -13.87 -14.77
N GLY A 91 5.02 -14.27 -15.77
CA GLY A 91 4.54 -14.63 -17.12
C GLY A 91 4.31 -13.42 -18.04
N GLU A 92 3.11 -13.27 -18.61
CA GLU A 92 2.71 -12.15 -19.48
C GLU A 92 1.66 -11.21 -18.85
N GLU A 93 1.30 -11.44 -17.59
CA GLU A 93 0.31 -10.61 -16.89
C GLU A 93 0.82 -9.16 -16.74
N LYS A 94 -0.11 -8.19 -16.74
CA LYS A 94 0.20 -6.78 -16.49
C LYS A 94 0.90 -6.65 -15.13
N ARG A 95 2.03 -5.94 -15.08
CA ARG A 95 2.87 -5.80 -13.86
C ARG A 95 3.03 -4.34 -13.46
N PRO A 96 3.43 -4.09 -12.20
CA PRO A 96 3.99 -2.79 -11.79
C PRO A 96 5.13 -2.37 -12.73
N ASN A 97 5.26 -1.07 -13.00
CA ASN A 97 6.37 -0.48 -13.75
C ASN A 97 7.72 -0.87 -13.14
N LEU A 98 7.78 -1.00 -11.82
CA LEU A 98 8.94 -1.51 -11.07
C LEU A 98 9.39 -2.93 -11.49
N CYS A 99 8.52 -3.68 -12.17
CA CYS A 99 8.74 -5.07 -12.59
C CYS A 99 8.72 -5.26 -14.12
N ALA A 100 8.90 -4.19 -14.90
CA ALA A 100 8.77 -4.21 -16.36
C ALA A 100 9.51 -5.40 -17.02
N GLY A 101 8.74 -6.32 -17.61
CA GLY A 101 9.25 -7.49 -18.35
C GLY A 101 9.90 -8.60 -17.49
N LYS A 102 9.86 -8.53 -16.16
CA LYS A 102 10.48 -9.53 -15.26
C LYS A 102 9.47 -10.10 -14.27
N ASN A 103 9.72 -11.30 -13.79
CA ASN A 103 8.96 -11.85 -12.67
C ASN A 103 9.32 -11.09 -11.38
N CYS A 104 8.35 -10.81 -10.52
CA CYS A 104 8.59 -10.07 -9.28
C CYS A 104 7.63 -10.44 -8.16
N VAL A 105 8.07 -10.17 -6.93
CA VAL A 105 7.24 -10.16 -5.73
C VAL A 105 7.03 -8.71 -5.30
N CYS A 106 5.82 -8.36 -4.87
CA CYS A 106 5.49 -7.05 -4.32
C CYS A 106 4.73 -7.20 -2.99
N ILE A 107 5.03 -6.34 -2.02
CA ILE A 107 4.19 -6.15 -0.83
C ILE A 107 3.42 -4.83 -1.00
N CYS A 108 2.09 -4.88 -0.96
CA CYS A 108 1.21 -3.72 -1.16
C CYS A 108 -0.16 -3.93 -0.49
N GLU A 109 -0.89 -2.84 -0.25
CA GLU A 109 -2.30 -2.88 0.14
C GLU A 109 -3.17 -3.43 -0.99
N GLU A 110 -4.17 -4.26 -0.66
CA GLU A 110 -5.28 -4.61 -1.55
C GLU A 110 -6.15 -3.36 -1.73
N ALA A 111 -6.40 -2.92 -2.96
CA ALA A 111 -7.31 -1.79 -3.16
C ALA A 111 -8.78 -2.23 -3.05
N LEU A 112 -9.58 -1.35 -2.45
CA LEU A 112 -10.93 -1.64 -1.95
C LEU A 112 -12.02 -1.76 -3.04
N PHE A 113 -11.70 -1.61 -4.33
CA PHE A 113 -12.70 -1.47 -5.41
C PHE A 113 -12.26 -2.11 -6.74
N ASP A 114 -12.70 -3.35 -7.03
CA ASP A 114 -12.52 -4.00 -8.35
C ASP A 114 -13.74 -3.96 -9.28
N ILE A 115 -14.63 -2.99 -9.10
CA ILE A 115 -15.95 -3.04 -9.75
C ILE A 115 -15.86 -2.82 -11.28
N PHE A 116 -14.69 -2.44 -11.80
CA PHE A 116 -14.48 -2.08 -13.21
C PHE A 116 -13.26 -2.74 -13.89
N GLY A 117 -12.78 -3.89 -13.39
CA GLY A 117 -11.70 -4.68 -14.03
C GLY A 117 -10.40 -3.89 -14.23
N GLY A 118 -10.12 -2.96 -13.32
CA GLY A 118 -9.03 -2.00 -13.46
C GLY A 118 -7.69 -2.55 -12.99
N ASN A 119 -6.60 -2.07 -13.57
CA ASN A 119 -5.24 -2.39 -13.11
C ASN A 119 -4.88 -1.66 -11.79
N TRP A 120 -5.85 -1.39 -10.91
CA TRP A 120 -5.66 -0.57 -9.71
C TRP A 120 -4.71 -1.26 -8.71
N GLN A 121 -4.62 -2.59 -8.68
CA GLN A 121 -3.70 -3.28 -7.77
C GLN A 121 -2.25 -3.05 -8.20
N ILE A 122 -1.99 -3.20 -9.49
CA ILE A 122 -0.72 -2.89 -10.14
C ILE A 122 -0.31 -1.45 -9.83
N LYS A 123 -1.23 -0.49 -10.05
CA LYS A 123 -1.01 0.92 -9.73
C LYS A 123 -0.77 1.16 -8.24
N ARG A 124 -1.47 0.46 -7.34
CA ARG A 124 -1.29 0.58 -5.88
C ARG A 124 0.07 0.04 -5.44
N CYS A 125 0.56 -1.03 -6.06
CA CYS A 125 1.89 -1.58 -5.81
C CYS A 125 3.01 -0.70 -6.39
N ASP A 126 2.77 -0.01 -7.52
CA ASP A 126 3.69 1.01 -8.06
C ASP A 126 3.76 2.27 -7.18
N GLU A 127 2.62 2.81 -6.74
CA GLU A 127 2.57 4.08 -6.00
C GLU A 127 2.87 3.94 -4.50
N LYS A 128 2.48 2.81 -3.88
CA LYS A 128 2.51 2.60 -2.43
C LYS A 128 2.86 1.16 -2.02
N GLY A 129 3.60 0.44 -2.86
CA GLY A 129 4.14 -0.88 -2.54
C GLY A 129 5.66 -0.90 -2.48
N SER A 130 6.22 -2.07 -2.19
CA SER A 130 7.64 -2.38 -2.41
C SER A 130 7.75 -3.64 -3.25
N CYS A 131 8.43 -3.55 -4.39
CA CYS A 131 8.56 -4.62 -5.37
C CYS A 131 10.04 -4.99 -5.61
N ARG A 132 10.33 -6.28 -5.80
CA ARG A 132 11.66 -6.78 -6.21
C ARG A 132 11.53 -7.83 -7.30
N THR A 133 12.33 -7.68 -8.35
CA THR A 133 12.42 -8.63 -9.46
C THR A 133 13.19 -9.88 -9.04
N ILE A 134 12.62 -11.05 -9.30
CA ILE A 134 13.15 -12.35 -8.88
C ILE A 134 13.13 -13.28 -10.10
N SER A 135 14.30 -13.73 -10.54
CA SER A 135 14.42 -14.73 -11.61
C SER A 135 13.81 -16.07 -11.18
N ASN A 136 13.18 -16.77 -12.13
CA ASN A 136 12.58 -18.10 -11.92
C ASN A 136 11.53 -18.17 -10.80
N LEU A 137 10.88 -17.05 -10.45
CA LEU A 137 9.78 -17.05 -9.49
C LEU A 137 8.58 -17.84 -10.05
N LYS A 138 8.13 -18.85 -9.30
CA LYS A 138 6.89 -19.58 -9.55
C LYS A 138 5.69 -18.74 -9.09
N LYS A 139 4.62 -18.71 -9.90
CA LYS A 139 3.41 -17.93 -9.57
C LYS A 139 2.72 -18.52 -8.33
N PHE A 140 2.34 -17.65 -7.39
CA PHE A 140 1.60 -17.98 -6.18
C PHE A 140 0.46 -16.98 -5.93
N ASP A 141 -0.60 -17.43 -5.27
CA ASP A 141 -1.77 -16.62 -4.90
C ASP A 141 -1.46 -15.58 -3.82
N ARG A 142 -2.24 -14.49 -3.74
CA ARG A 142 -1.96 -13.39 -2.80
C ARG A 142 -1.91 -13.86 -1.35
N ILE A 143 -0.78 -13.62 -0.68
CA ILE A 143 -0.54 -14.03 0.72
C ILE A 143 -0.81 -12.82 1.63
N LYS A 144 -1.79 -12.93 2.54
CA LYS A 144 -2.13 -11.85 3.48
C LYS A 144 -1.20 -11.83 4.69
N ILE A 145 -0.65 -10.66 5.01
CA ILE A 145 0.08 -10.39 6.26
C ILE A 145 -0.96 -10.07 7.34
N GLU A 146 -1.02 -10.91 8.37
CA GLU A 146 -1.95 -10.72 9.50
C GLU A 146 -1.41 -9.69 10.50
N LYS A 147 -2.20 -9.31 11.51
CA LYS A 147 -1.80 -8.27 12.50
C LYS A 147 -0.60 -8.65 13.36
N ASN A 148 -0.32 -9.96 13.45
CA ASN A 148 0.84 -10.49 14.15
C ASN A 148 1.94 -10.93 13.16
N GLY A 149 1.92 -10.41 11.93
CA GLY A 149 2.78 -10.85 10.84
C GLY A 149 2.32 -12.15 10.17
N ILE A 150 3.22 -12.74 9.40
CA ILE A 150 3.04 -14.03 8.74
C ILE A 150 4.37 -14.78 8.64
N ASN A 151 4.31 -16.11 8.77
CA ASN A 151 5.44 -16.97 8.44
C ASN A 151 5.33 -17.40 6.97
N ILE A 152 6.36 -17.11 6.18
CA ILE A 152 6.49 -17.60 4.81
C ILE A 152 7.65 -18.59 4.71
N LEU A 153 7.53 -19.49 3.75
CA LEU A 153 8.54 -20.47 3.34
C LEU A 153 9.00 -20.06 1.94
N ILE A 154 10.31 -19.88 1.73
CA ILE A 154 10.90 -19.58 0.42
C ILE A 154 11.83 -20.75 0.06
N GLU A 155 11.45 -21.54 -0.94
CA GLU A 155 12.17 -22.75 -1.35
C GLU A 155 12.62 -22.66 -2.81
N LYS A 156 13.73 -23.33 -3.14
CA LYS A 156 14.15 -23.55 -4.53
C LYS A 156 13.85 -24.99 -4.93
N ILE A 157 12.87 -25.18 -5.80
CA ILE A 157 12.42 -26.49 -6.27
C ILE A 157 12.59 -26.52 -7.79
N ASN A 158 13.32 -27.49 -8.33
CA ASN A 158 13.57 -27.63 -9.77
C ASN A 158 14.10 -26.34 -10.46
N ASN A 159 14.96 -25.58 -9.75
CA ASN A 159 15.50 -24.28 -10.17
C ASN A 159 14.48 -23.11 -10.25
N GLU A 160 13.24 -23.31 -9.80
CA GLU A 160 12.24 -22.27 -9.56
C GLU A 160 12.22 -21.86 -8.08
N ILE A 161 11.90 -20.60 -7.80
CA ILE A 161 11.69 -20.08 -6.43
C ILE A 161 10.19 -20.11 -6.13
N GLU A 162 9.80 -20.89 -5.12
CA GLU A 162 8.42 -20.99 -4.65
C GLU A 162 8.27 -20.32 -3.28
N ILE A 163 7.24 -19.48 -3.12
CA ILE A 163 6.89 -18.82 -1.86
C ILE A 163 5.54 -19.33 -1.40
N ARG A 164 5.48 -19.85 -0.17
CA ARG A 164 4.25 -20.39 0.44
C ARG A 164 4.04 -19.79 1.84
N LYS A 165 2.78 -19.74 2.30
CA LYS A 165 2.49 -19.55 3.73
C LYS A 165 2.89 -20.83 4.47
N LYS A 166 3.55 -20.69 5.62
CA LYS A 166 3.87 -21.79 6.54
C LYS A 166 2.74 -22.01 7.54
#